data_AF-A0A7K0U8X7-F1
#
_entry.id   AF-A0A7K0U8X7-F1
#
_cell.length_a   1.000
_cell.length_b   1.000
_cell.length_c   1.000
_cell.angle_alpha   90.00
_cell.angle_beta   90.00
_cell.angle_gamma   90.00
#
_symmetry.space_group_name_H-M   'P 1'
#
loop_
_entity.id
_entity.type
_entity.pdbx_description
1 polymer ?
#
loop_
_entity_poly.entity_id
_entity_poly.type
_entity_poly.pdbx_seq_one_letter_code
_entity_poly.pdbx_strand_id
1 'polypeptide(L)' 'MSVQAYILIQTEVGKASSVARAVSAISGVTIAEGVTGPYDVIMRAES' A
#
# COMPACT_ATOMS: atom_id res chain seq x y z
N MET A 1 20.35 8.79 -6.23
CA MET A 1 19.23 8.77 -7.18
C MET A 1 18.15 7.95 -6.50
N SER A 2 17.06 8.57 -6.03
CA SER A 2 16.03 7.85 -5.27
C SER A 2 15.09 7.11 -6.23
N VAL A 3 14.79 5.85 -5.93
CA VAL A 3 13.86 5.02 -6.72
C VAL A 3 12.50 5.08 -6.05
N GLN A 4 11.46 5.39 -6.83
CA GLN A 4 10.08 5.31 -6.37
C GLN A 4 9.45 4.01 -6.86
N ALA A 5 8.83 3.28 -5.94
CA ALA A 5 8.08 2.07 -6.23
C ALA A 5 6.60 2.28 -5.90
N TYR A 6 5.72 1.90 -6.83
CA TYR A 6 4.28 1.89 -6.65
C TYR A 6 3.79 0.44 -6.67
N ILE A 7 3.20 -0.01 -5.58
CA ILE A 7 2.70 -1.38 -5.40
C ILE A 7 1.19 -1.32 -5.26
N LEU A 8 0.48 -2.09 -6.10
CA LEU A 8 -0.96 -2.29 -6.02
C LEU A 8 -1.23 -3.62 -5.34
N ILE A 9 -2.04 -3.60 -4.27
CA ILE A 9 -2.29 -4.76 -3.44
C ILE A 9 -3.78 -5.10 -3.51
N GLN A 10 -4.07 -6.34 -3.91
CA GLN A 10 -5.39 -6.93 -3.82
C GLN A 10 -5.51 -7.74 -2.53
N THR A 11 -6.58 -7.55 -1.79
CA THR A 11 -6.82 -8.17 -0.50
C THR A 11 -8.10 -9.00 -0.54
N GLU A 12 -8.30 -9.85 0.46
CA GLU A 12 -9.60 -10.48 0.66
C GLU A 12 -10.63 -9.43 1.12
N VAL A 13 -11.91 -9.69 0.81
CA VAL A 13 -13.03 -8.80 1.15
C VAL A 13 -12.98 -8.42 2.63
N GLY A 14 -12.96 -7.10 2.91
CA GLY A 14 -12.95 -6.55 4.27
C GLY A 14 -11.58 -6.46 4.94
N LYS A 15 -10.48 -6.93 4.31
CA LYS A 15 -9.13 -6.84 4.88
C LYS A 15 -8.32 -5.62 4.44
N ALA A 16 -8.79 -4.86 3.45
CA ALA A 16 -8.14 -3.67 2.90
C ALA A 16 -7.55 -2.73 3.97
N SER A 17 -8.36 -2.34 4.97
CA SER A 17 -7.94 -1.41 6.02
C SER A 17 -6.87 -1.98 6.96
N SER A 18 -6.89 -3.29 7.22
CA SER A 18 -5.88 -3.94 8.06
C SER A 18 -4.56 -4.07 7.31
N VAL A 19 -4.62 -4.40 6.02
CA VAL A 19 -3.45 -4.52 5.16
C VAL A 19 -2.80 -3.15 4.96
N ALA A 20 -3.57 -2.10 4.66
CA ALA A 20 -3.04 -0.74 4.53
C ALA A 20 -2.27 -0.29 5.79
N ARG A 21 -2.82 -0.55 6.99
CA ARG A 21 -2.12 -0.25 8.26
C ARG A 21 -0.83 -1.06 8.41
N ALA A 22 -0.87 -2.36 8.14
CA ALA A 22 0.33 -3.19 8.24
C ALA A 22 1.42 -2.74 7.28
N VAL A 23 1.05 -2.38 6.04
CA VAL A 23 1.97 -1.92 5.00
C VAL A 23 2.53 -0.54 5.33
N SER A 24 1.73 0.37 5.90
CA SER A 24 2.22 1.69 6.34
C SER A 24 3.29 1.63 7.43
N ALA A 25 3.37 0.51 8.17
CA ALA A 25 4.39 0.31 9.21
C ALA A 25 5.74 -0.17 8.65
N ILE A 26 5.83 -0.47 7.35
CA ILE A 26 7.06 -0.93 6.71
C ILE A 26 7.99 0.27 6.47
N SER A 27 9.24 0.13 6.90
CA SER A 27 10.26 1.15 6.65
C SER A 27 10.48 1.37 5.16
N GLY A 28 10.49 2.63 4.73
CA GLY A 28 10.61 3.02 3.32
C GLY A 28 9.28 3.19 2.60
N VAL A 29 8.15 2.79 3.21
CA VAL A 29 6.81 3.14 2.71
C VAL A 29 6.52 4.60 3.06
N THR A 30 6.21 5.39 2.05
CA THR A 30 5.83 6.80 2.20
C THR A 30 4.32 7.01 2.17
N ILE A 31 3.57 6.14 1.47
CA ILE A 31 2.10 6.14 1.42
C ILE A 31 1.59 4.70 1.43
N ALA A 32 0.54 4.43 2.20
CA ALA A 32 -0.25 3.20 2.07
C ALA A 32 -1.73 3.50 2.37
N GLU A 33 -2.58 3.50 1.35
CA GLU A 33 -3.99 3.89 1.47
C GLU A 33 -4.90 2.88 0.80
N GLY A 34 -6.10 2.71 1.38
CA GLY A 34 -7.16 1.93 0.76
C GLY A 34 -7.79 2.71 -0.39
N VAL A 35 -7.95 2.06 -1.54
CA VAL A 35 -8.57 2.68 -2.73
C VAL A 35 -9.83 1.92 -3.12
N THR A 36 -10.81 2.64 -3.66
CA THR A 36 -11.99 2.01 -4.26
C THR A 36 -11.68 1.70 -5.72
N GLY A 37 -11.40 0.43 -6.04
CA GLY A 37 -11.01 0.01 -7.38
C GLY A 37 -10.86 -1.51 -7.52
N PRO A 38 -10.24 -2.02 -8.60
CA PRO A 38 -9.93 -3.45 -8.75
C PRO A 38 -8.86 -3.95 -7.75
N TYR A 39 -8.14 -3.01 -7.15
CA TYR A 39 -7.23 -3.23 -6.03
C TYR A 39 -7.82 -2.56 -4.80
N ASP A 40 -7.47 -3.09 -3.63
CA ASP A 40 -7.98 -2.59 -2.36
C ASP A 40 -7.05 -1.58 -1.72
N VAL A 41 -5.74 -1.65 -2.00
CA VAL A 41 -4.71 -0.81 -1.36
C VAL A 41 -3.65 -0.39 -2.39
N ILE A 42 -3.23 0.86 -2.33
CA ILE A 42 -2.06 1.38 -3.03
C ILE A 42 -0.96 1.75 -2.03
N MET A 43 0.27 1.35 -2.33
CA MET A 43 1.46 1.62 -1.56
C MET A 43 2.50 2.36 -2.42
N ARG A 44 3.18 3.35 -1.83
CA ARG A 44 4.35 4.01 -2.39
C ARG A 44 5.54 3.83 -1.47
N ALA A 45 6.68 3.43 -2.01
CA ALA A 45 7.94 3.35 -1.29
C ALA A 45 9.05 4.10 -2.02
N GLU A 46 10.02 4.61 -1.26
CA GLU A 46 11.16 5.36 -1.77
C GLU A 46 12.46 4.81 -1.12
N SER A 47 13.53 4.71 -1.92
CA SER A 47 14.86 4.25 -1.48
C SER A 47 15.93 5.33 -1.57
#